data_AF-A0A943JCC4-F1
#
_entry.id   AF-A0A943JCC4-F1
#
_cell.length_a   1.000
_cell.length_b   1.000
_cell.length_c   1.000
_cell.angle_alpha   90.00
_cell.angle_beta   90.00
_cell.angle_gamma   90.00
#
_symmetry.space_group_name_H-M   'P 1'
#
loop_
_entity.id
_entity.type
_entity.pdbx_description
1 polymer ?
#
loop_
_entity_poly.entity_id
_entity_poly.type
_entity_poly.pdbx_seq_one_letter_code
_entity_poly.pdbx_strand_id
1 'polypeptide(L)'
;MKSIKKNIITSMVLLLPLWFVACESEREVGSTLFPEENSGDIVKAFIDNRCFYPKNYMESTVVQTGNGGDLIAGSEQVDLRVQLTNAAPQDLVFSMKVENSVSDAREDDVTWLGEDAISFLNQTVTIKKGELESEEMISFTLDEESGSLKELAESGMVALSLVTTDAVEISENYSTYLWKVNKEITNIDVNGSLKDKTMIDVTSYDVIGGYGVPTQDLSDDNMNTFLMSYIGYPNAKIPFHMHEPQEIIGLSITPAGYWGAWNLDYSKVELLGGDEPDNLTRIGIATCTTGMPSDHTPWEIAFYSPIKVRYLTVHVLDNFSNGGSINALCAEIRLYR
;
A
#
# COMPACT_ATOMS: atom_id res chain seq x y z
N MET A 1 58.68 -21.62 -2.25
CA MET A 1 59.87 -20.81 -2.63
C MET A 1 59.65 -19.37 -2.20
N LYS A 2 60.58 -18.83 -1.40
CA LYS A 2 60.82 -17.44 -0.93
C LYS A 2 59.67 -16.74 -0.18
N SER A 3 59.66 -16.69 1.17
CA SER A 3 60.53 -15.96 2.14
C SER A 3 59.99 -14.54 2.42
N ILE A 4 59.24 -14.33 3.52
CA ILE A 4 59.63 -13.95 4.90
C ILE A 4 60.07 -12.47 5.04
N LYS A 5 59.39 -11.70 5.92
CA LYS A 5 60.01 -11.10 7.12
C LYS A 5 58.99 -10.58 8.14
N LYS A 6 59.12 -11.11 9.36
CA LYS A 6 58.61 -10.63 10.66
C LYS A 6 59.29 -9.30 11.04
N ASN A 7 58.65 -8.54 11.94
CA ASN A 7 59.34 -7.91 13.06
C ASN A 7 58.49 -7.99 14.33
N ILE A 8 59.15 -8.42 15.41
CA ILE A 8 58.70 -8.59 16.79
C ILE A 8 59.57 -7.65 17.63
N ILE A 9 59.00 -6.83 18.52
CA ILE A 9 59.63 -6.30 19.76
C ILE A 9 58.47 -5.99 20.73
N THR A 10 58.12 -6.82 21.72
CA THR A 10 58.67 -6.99 23.10
C THR A 10 58.33 -5.86 24.11
N SER A 11 57.33 -6.15 24.95
CA SER A 11 57.27 -6.04 26.43
C SER A 11 57.88 -4.86 27.20
N MET A 12 57.10 -4.17 28.06
CA MET A 12 57.35 -4.12 29.52
C MET A 12 56.24 -3.40 30.30
N VAL A 13 55.68 -4.11 31.29
CA VAL A 13 54.87 -3.59 32.39
C VAL A 13 55.83 -3.02 33.46
N LEU A 14 55.55 -1.84 33.99
CA LEU A 14 56.05 -1.41 35.30
C LEU A 14 54.97 -0.63 36.06
N LEU A 15 54.87 -0.91 37.35
CA LEU A 15 53.79 -0.56 38.29
C LEU A 15 54.37 0.34 39.42
N LEU A 16 53.53 1.27 39.92
CA LEU A 16 53.51 1.90 41.27
C LEU A 16 54.40 3.15 41.54
N PRO A 17 54.17 3.94 42.62
CA PRO A 17 52.92 4.57 43.09
C PRO A 17 53.08 6.03 43.64
N LEU A 18 52.00 6.84 43.56
CA LEU A 18 51.38 7.70 44.61
C LEU A 18 52.26 8.37 45.73
N TRP A 19 52.26 9.72 45.86
CA TRP A 19 51.88 10.55 47.06
C TRP A 19 52.32 12.05 47.02
N PHE A 20 51.30 12.93 47.08
CA PHE A 20 51.06 14.09 47.98
C PHE A 20 51.96 15.36 48.10
N VAL A 21 51.21 16.48 48.25
CA VAL A 21 51.45 17.85 48.83
C VAL A 21 52.44 18.80 48.10
N ALA A 22 52.32 20.13 48.07
CA ALA A 22 51.40 21.14 48.61
C ALA A 22 51.61 22.48 47.86
N CYS A 23 50.62 23.38 47.96
CA CYS A 23 50.68 24.85 48.02
C CYS A 23 51.72 25.63 47.18
N GLU A 24 51.26 26.57 46.34
CA GLU A 24 51.24 28.01 46.68
C GLU A 24 50.58 28.86 45.57
N SER A 25 49.71 29.76 46.03
CA SER A 25 49.30 31.08 45.47
C SER A 25 49.33 31.39 43.96
N GLU A 26 48.13 31.69 43.46
CA GLU A 26 47.68 32.67 42.44
C GLU A 26 48.69 33.44 41.55
N ARG A 27 48.32 33.57 40.27
CA ARG A 27 48.12 34.90 39.63
C ARG A 27 47.14 34.85 38.45
N GLU A 28 46.19 35.79 38.46
CA GLU A 28 45.31 36.15 37.34
C GLU A 28 46.08 36.39 36.04
N VAL A 29 45.56 35.92 34.92
CA VAL A 29 44.91 36.69 33.83
C VAL A 29 44.98 35.88 32.54
N GLY A 30 43.83 35.71 31.90
CA GLY A 30 43.70 35.09 30.60
C GLY A 30 42.24 35.10 30.18
N SER A 31 41.73 36.28 29.83
CA SER A 31 40.51 36.39 29.06
C SER A 31 40.66 35.54 27.80
N THR A 32 39.75 34.59 27.59
CA THR A 32 39.68 33.82 26.36
C THR A 32 39.35 34.78 25.21
N LEU A 33 40.25 34.83 24.23
CA LEU A 33 40.23 35.73 23.06
C LEU A 33 39.32 35.24 21.93
N PHE A 34 38.38 34.35 22.23
CA PHE A 34 37.37 33.87 21.29
C PHE A 34 36.03 33.85 22.03
N PRO A 35 34.97 34.46 21.48
CA PRO A 35 33.65 34.00 21.87
C PRO A 35 33.58 32.52 21.50
N GLU A 36 33.31 31.66 22.48
CA GLU A 36 32.68 30.38 22.16
C GLU A 36 31.34 30.76 21.54
N GLU A 37 31.27 30.78 20.20
CA GLU A 37 30.00 30.52 19.56
C GLU A 37 29.60 29.12 20.02
N ASN A 38 28.68 29.08 20.98
CA ASN A 38 27.97 27.89 21.41
C ASN A 38 27.20 27.31 20.21
N SER A 39 27.90 26.65 19.31
CA SER A 39 27.29 25.84 18.24
C SER A 39 26.95 24.42 18.72
N GLY A 40 27.19 24.12 20.01
CA GLY A 40 26.99 22.78 20.60
C GLY A 40 25.68 22.57 21.36
N ASP A 41 24.94 23.64 21.71
CA ASP A 41 23.80 23.57 22.64
C ASP A 41 22.43 23.86 22.00
N ILE A 42 22.37 24.06 20.68
CA ILE A 42 21.07 24.29 20.03
C ILE A 42 20.29 22.97 20.02
N VAL A 43 19.24 22.91 20.84
CA VAL A 43 18.26 21.83 20.85
C VAL A 43 17.58 21.82 19.48
N LYS A 44 17.72 20.72 18.74
CA LYS A 44 17.04 20.51 17.46
C LYS A 44 16.00 19.40 17.59
N ALA A 45 14.81 19.65 17.09
CA ALA A 45 13.74 18.67 17.03
C ALA A 45 13.67 17.98 15.67
N PHE A 46 13.42 16.67 15.66
CA PHE A 46 13.22 15.87 14.45
C PHE A 46 12.23 14.74 14.72
N ILE A 47 11.70 14.15 13.64
CA ILE A 47 10.89 12.94 13.71
C ILE A 47 11.75 11.72 13.41
N ASP A 48 11.56 10.68 14.21
CA ASP A 48 12.21 9.39 13.98
C ASP A 48 11.14 8.30 13.93
N ASN A 49 10.85 7.91 12.71
CA ASN A 49 10.25 6.63 12.41
C ASN A 49 11.30 5.55 12.73
N ARG A 50 11.16 4.87 13.88
CA ARG A 50 12.10 3.83 14.34
C ARG A 50 12.14 2.56 13.47
N CYS A 51 11.42 2.47 12.34
CA CYS A 51 11.17 1.21 11.63
C CYS A 51 11.12 1.22 10.08
N PHE A 52 11.40 2.30 9.34
CA PHE A 52 11.36 2.25 7.87
C PHE A 52 12.63 2.80 7.20
N TYR A 53 13.08 2.09 6.15
CA TYR A 53 14.09 2.55 5.20
C TYR A 53 13.42 2.67 3.82
N PRO A 54 13.41 3.84 3.16
CA PRO A 54 14.03 5.11 3.59
C PRO A 54 13.35 5.72 4.83
N LYS A 55 14.13 6.48 5.62
CA LYS A 55 13.62 7.15 6.83
C LYS A 55 12.55 8.18 6.49
N ASN A 56 11.52 8.27 7.33
CA ASN A 56 10.43 9.25 7.22
C ASN A 56 9.75 9.25 5.85
N TYR A 57 9.66 8.07 5.24
CA TYR A 57 8.97 7.84 3.99
C TYR A 57 8.09 6.60 4.12
N MET A 58 6.94 6.64 3.46
CA MET A 58 6.06 5.48 3.29
C MET A 58 5.45 5.46 1.89
N GLU A 59 5.22 4.27 1.39
CA GLU A 59 4.45 4.04 0.17
C GLU A 59 3.32 3.07 0.49
N SER A 60 2.10 3.47 0.15
CA SER A 60 0.90 2.67 0.34
C SER A 60 0.03 2.69 -0.91
N THR A 61 -0.96 1.80 -0.95
CA THR A 61 -1.99 1.79 -1.99
C THR A 61 -3.34 1.99 -1.36
N VAL A 62 -4.09 2.98 -1.85
CA VAL A 62 -5.49 3.17 -1.53
C VAL A 62 -6.38 2.48 -2.57
N VAL A 63 -7.38 1.72 -2.14
CA VAL A 63 -8.34 1.05 -3.04
C VAL A 63 -9.66 1.81 -3.06
N GLN A 64 -10.14 2.11 -4.27
CA GLN A 64 -11.45 2.71 -4.51
C GLN A 64 -12.39 1.70 -5.19
N THR A 65 -13.58 1.50 -4.63
CA THR A 65 -14.60 0.55 -5.15
C THR A 65 -15.25 1.05 -6.43
N GLY A 66 -14.56 0.86 -7.56
CA GLY A 66 -15.01 1.39 -8.85
C GLY A 66 -14.86 2.91 -8.96
N ASN A 67 -15.21 3.46 -10.11
CA ASN A 67 -14.96 4.89 -10.38
C ASN A 67 -15.91 5.77 -9.55
N GLY A 68 -15.36 6.58 -8.65
CA GLY A 68 -16.14 7.45 -7.76
C GLY A 68 -16.76 6.74 -6.54
N GLY A 69 -16.42 5.47 -6.30
CA GLY A 69 -16.85 4.71 -5.13
C GLY A 69 -16.09 5.06 -3.84
N ASP A 70 -16.37 4.31 -2.79
CA ASP A 70 -15.78 4.46 -1.46
C ASP A 70 -14.32 4.01 -1.44
N LEU A 71 -13.52 4.64 -0.57
CA LEU A 71 -12.15 4.21 -0.27
C LEU A 71 -12.20 3.18 0.87
N ILE A 72 -11.53 2.04 0.70
CA ILE A 72 -11.68 0.88 1.60
C ILE A 72 -10.38 0.19 2.00
N ALA A 73 -9.29 0.46 1.32
CA ALA A 73 -7.95 0.01 1.72
C ALA A 73 -7.04 1.22 1.69
N GLY A 74 -6.16 1.37 2.69
CA GLY A 74 -5.33 2.57 2.89
C GLY A 74 -5.22 3.04 4.35
N SER A 75 -5.89 2.37 5.29
CA SER A 75 -5.92 2.69 6.72
C SER A 75 -4.65 2.29 7.49
N GLU A 76 -3.50 2.32 6.84
CA GLU A 76 -2.24 2.14 7.55
C GLU A 76 -2.07 3.31 8.52
N GLN A 77 -1.90 2.99 9.81
CA GLN A 77 -1.61 3.99 10.82
C GLN A 77 -0.11 4.24 10.83
N VAL A 78 0.26 5.51 10.71
CA VAL A 78 1.63 5.98 10.88
C VAL A 78 1.77 6.55 12.28
N ASP A 79 2.76 6.05 13.02
CA ASP A 79 3.10 6.52 14.36
C ASP A 79 4.53 7.08 14.39
N LEU A 80 4.66 8.35 14.80
CA LEU A 80 5.93 9.06 14.84
C LEU A 80 6.22 9.58 16.25
N ARG A 81 7.47 9.41 16.70
CA ARG A 81 7.99 10.10 17.88
C ARG A 81 8.75 11.35 17.46
N VAL A 82 8.56 12.40 18.24
CA VAL A 82 9.41 13.59 18.15
C VAL A 82 10.58 13.40 19.10
N GLN A 83 11.79 13.67 18.61
CA GLN A 83 13.03 13.56 19.38
C GLN A 83 13.79 14.88 19.36
N LEU A 84 14.57 15.11 20.42
CA LEU A 84 15.46 16.24 20.57
C LEU A 84 16.92 15.77 20.53
N THR A 85 17.81 16.59 19.96
CA THR A 85 19.26 16.35 20.04
C THR A 85 19.80 16.51 21.46
N ASN A 86 19.17 17.37 22.28
CA ASN A 86 19.53 17.68 23.66
C ASN A 86 18.28 17.95 24.50
N ALA A 87 18.36 17.71 25.80
CA ALA A 87 17.21 17.91 26.70
C ALA A 87 16.89 19.41 26.87
N ALA A 88 15.60 19.74 26.84
CA ALA A 88 15.14 21.11 27.01
C ALA A 88 14.85 21.47 28.48
N PRO A 89 15.06 22.73 28.91
CA PRO A 89 14.83 23.16 30.29
C PRO A 89 13.35 23.39 30.63
N GLN A 90 12.44 23.18 29.68
CA GLN A 90 10.99 23.36 29.76
C GLN A 90 10.28 22.30 28.92
N ASP A 91 8.98 22.13 29.15
CA ASP A 91 8.12 21.32 28.27
C ASP A 91 8.07 21.97 26.87
N LEU A 92 8.08 21.14 25.83
CA LEU A 92 8.01 21.58 24.44
C LEU A 92 6.86 20.87 23.74
N VAL A 93 6.06 21.63 22.98
CA VAL A 93 4.89 21.13 22.26
C VAL A 93 5.20 21.11 20.77
N PHE A 94 4.94 19.96 20.15
CA PHE A 94 5.16 19.73 18.74
C PHE A 94 3.88 19.22 18.09
N SER A 95 3.69 19.59 16.84
CA SER A 95 2.57 19.14 16.03
C SER A 95 3.04 18.81 14.61
N MET A 96 2.21 18.12 13.85
CA MET A 96 2.44 17.92 12.42
C MET A 96 1.35 18.61 11.61
N LYS A 97 1.76 19.20 10.49
CA LYS A 97 0.85 19.79 9.50
C LYS A 97 1.22 19.29 8.11
N VAL A 98 0.23 19.24 7.21
CA VAL A 98 0.54 19.05 5.78
C VAL A 98 1.21 20.32 5.26
N GLU A 99 2.36 20.16 4.63
CA GLU A 99 3.16 21.24 4.05
C GLU A 99 3.91 20.71 2.83
N ASN A 100 3.26 20.78 1.68
CA ASN A 100 3.84 20.29 0.42
C ASN A 100 4.95 21.19 -0.12
N SER A 101 5.13 22.41 0.42
CA SER A 101 6.09 23.38 -0.11
C SER A 101 7.55 23.11 0.30
N VAL A 102 7.78 22.39 1.39
CA VAL A 102 9.10 22.15 2.01
C VAL A 102 9.76 20.83 1.60
N SER A 103 9.11 20.03 0.76
CA SER A 103 9.72 18.83 0.20
C SER A 103 10.70 19.19 -0.92
N ASP A 104 11.99 18.90 -0.73
CA ASP A 104 13.00 18.90 -1.80
C ASP A 104 12.76 17.80 -2.84
N ALA A 105 11.89 16.82 -2.55
CA ALA A 105 11.44 15.79 -3.48
C ALA A 105 10.41 16.32 -4.48
N ARG A 106 10.62 17.53 -5.01
CA ARG A 106 9.94 17.98 -6.23
C ARG A 106 10.49 17.17 -7.39
N GLU A 107 10.09 15.91 -7.47
CA GLU A 107 10.07 15.22 -8.75
C GLU A 107 9.11 16.03 -9.63
N ASP A 108 9.61 16.45 -10.79
CA ASP A 108 8.75 17.02 -11.83
C ASP A 108 7.64 15.99 -12.10
N ASP A 109 6.38 16.42 -12.07
CA ASP A 109 5.15 15.62 -12.28
C ASP A 109 4.50 14.94 -11.05
N VAL A 110 4.86 15.30 -9.81
CA VAL A 110 4.13 14.80 -8.62
C VAL A 110 2.79 15.50 -8.40
N THR A 111 1.72 14.71 -8.25
CA THR A 111 0.42 15.19 -7.76
C THR A 111 0.47 15.30 -6.24
N TRP A 112 0.42 16.53 -5.72
CA TRP A 112 0.43 16.79 -4.28
C TRP A 112 -0.97 16.73 -3.69
N LEU A 113 -1.16 15.87 -2.71
CA LEU A 113 -2.41 15.68 -1.98
C LEU A 113 -2.61 16.78 -0.92
N GLY A 114 -3.86 17.13 -0.66
CA GLY A 114 -4.23 18.20 0.27
C GLY A 114 -4.21 17.76 1.74
N GLU A 115 -4.52 18.71 2.62
CA GLU A 115 -4.78 18.44 4.05
C GLU A 115 -5.90 17.41 4.25
N ASP A 116 -6.87 17.40 3.34
CA ASP A 116 -8.02 16.49 3.37
C ASP A 116 -7.63 15.02 3.17
N ALA A 117 -6.41 14.72 2.70
CA ALA A 117 -5.95 13.35 2.52
C ALA A 117 -5.52 12.68 3.84
N ILE A 118 -5.33 13.44 4.92
CA ILE A 118 -4.82 12.96 6.19
C ILE A 118 -5.86 13.12 7.30
N SER A 119 -6.09 12.04 8.04
CA SER A 119 -6.85 12.07 9.29
C SER A 119 -5.91 11.87 10.48
N PHE A 120 -5.83 12.87 11.36
CA PHE A 120 -5.01 12.77 12.57
C PHE A 120 -5.77 12.10 13.71
N LEU A 121 -5.22 10.99 14.21
CA LEU A 121 -5.65 10.34 15.44
C LEU A 121 -5.07 11.04 16.67
N ASN A 122 -3.81 11.45 16.57
CA ASN A 122 -3.17 12.36 17.50
C ASN A 122 -2.20 13.28 16.75
N GLN A 123 -2.50 14.57 16.69
CA GLN A 123 -1.72 15.53 15.90
C GLN A 123 -0.57 16.17 16.70
N THR A 124 -0.70 16.24 18.02
CA THR A 124 0.15 17.07 18.88
C THR A 124 0.71 16.24 20.03
N VAL A 125 1.98 16.43 20.34
CA VAL A 125 2.68 15.76 21.43
C VAL A 125 3.48 16.76 22.26
N THR A 126 3.78 16.37 23.50
CA THR A 126 4.64 17.15 24.39
C THR A 126 5.88 16.35 24.75
N ILE A 127 7.06 16.96 24.64
CA ILE A 127 8.29 16.47 25.25
C ILE A 127 8.42 17.16 26.60
N LYS A 128 8.45 16.37 27.68
CA LYS A 128 8.56 16.92 29.04
C LYS A 128 9.95 17.47 29.28
N LYS A 129 10.04 18.49 30.13
CA LYS A 129 11.30 19.06 30.59
C LYS A 129 12.28 17.96 31.00
N GLY A 130 13.49 18.02 30.46
CA GLY A 130 14.55 17.07 30.77
C GLY A 130 14.51 15.77 29.96
N GLU A 131 13.43 15.50 29.22
CA GLU A 131 13.31 14.34 28.33
C GLU A 131 13.88 14.63 26.93
N LEU A 132 14.20 13.56 26.20
CA LEU A 132 14.73 13.62 24.83
C LEU A 132 13.73 13.19 23.76
N GLU A 133 12.59 12.62 24.16
CA GLU A 133 11.57 12.14 23.23
C GLU A 133 10.17 12.34 23.78
N SER A 134 9.19 12.40 22.87
CA SER A 134 7.78 12.42 23.25
C SER A 134 7.37 11.05 23.80
N GLU A 135 6.62 11.04 24.91
CA GLU A 135 6.04 9.81 25.45
C GLU A 135 4.92 9.29 24.52
N GLU A 136 4.03 10.21 24.13
CA GLU A 136 2.98 10.01 23.15
C GLU A 136 3.52 10.08 21.72
N MET A 137 2.79 9.47 20.78
CA MET A 137 3.12 9.47 19.36
C MET A 137 2.20 10.41 18.60
N ILE A 138 2.73 11.08 17.58
CA ILE A 138 1.90 11.69 16.55
C ILE A 138 1.41 10.54 15.66
N SER A 139 0.10 10.41 15.53
CA SER A 139 -0.57 9.28 14.87
C SER A 139 -1.56 9.78 13.83
N PHE A 140 -1.48 9.25 12.61
CA PHE A 140 -2.37 9.63 11.50
C PHE A 140 -2.55 8.50 10.49
N THR A 141 -3.62 8.58 9.72
CA THR A 141 -3.97 7.67 8.63
C THR A 141 -4.29 8.48 7.38
N LEU A 142 -4.46 7.80 6.24
CA LEU A 142 -5.20 8.37 5.11
C LEU A 142 -6.68 8.55 5.49
N ASP A 143 -7.31 9.59 4.98
CA ASP A 143 -8.74 9.86 5.20
C ASP A 143 -9.58 9.24 4.08
N GLU A 144 -10.41 8.25 4.43
CA GLU A 144 -11.30 7.54 3.49
C GLU A 144 -12.36 8.47 2.87
N GLU A 145 -12.63 9.62 3.49
CA GLU A 145 -13.55 10.63 2.97
C GLU A 145 -12.87 11.71 2.12
N SER A 146 -11.55 11.66 1.98
CA SER A 146 -10.78 12.62 1.19
C SER A 146 -11.26 12.73 -0.25
N GLY A 147 -11.58 13.95 -0.67
CA GLY A 147 -11.87 14.25 -2.07
C GLY A 147 -10.63 14.11 -2.94
N SER A 148 -9.46 14.57 -2.44
CA SER A 148 -8.21 14.50 -3.19
C SER A 148 -7.73 13.07 -3.42
N LEU A 149 -7.94 12.15 -2.48
CA LEU A 149 -7.67 10.72 -2.69
C LEU A 149 -8.66 10.08 -3.67
N LYS A 150 -9.96 10.41 -3.58
CA LYS A 150 -10.98 9.89 -4.51
C LYS A 150 -10.73 10.36 -5.96
N GLU A 151 -10.25 11.59 -6.15
CA GLU A 151 -9.97 12.18 -7.47
C GLU A 151 -8.57 11.84 -8.01
N LEU A 152 -7.69 11.26 -7.19
CA LEU A 152 -6.31 10.91 -7.58
C LEU A 152 -6.30 10.00 -8.81
N ALA A 153 -5.46 10.26 -9.82
CA ALA A 153 -5.46 9.44 -11.04
C ALA A 153 -4.79 8.08 -10.83
N GLU A 154 -3.49 8.08 -10.53
CA GLU A 154 -2.68 6.86 -10.36
C GLU A 154 -1.87 6.90 -9.06
N SER A 155 -1.18 8.01 -8.79
CA SER A 155 -0.40 8.18 -7.57
C SER A 155 -0.25 9.64 -7.19
N GLY A 156 -0.08 9.90 -5.91
CA GLY A 156 0.18 11.22 -5.36
C GLY A 156 1.09 11.15 -4.14
N MET A 157 1.50 12.32 -3.66
CA MET A 157 2.31 12.44 -2.45
C MET A 157 1.72 13.48 -1.51
N VAL A 158 1.86 13.23 -0.21
CA VAL A 158 1.62 14.21 0.84
C VAL A 158 2.88 14.37 1.68
N ALA A 159 3.25 15.61 1.95
CA ALA A 159 4.34 15.93 2.86
C ALA A 159 3.77 16.49 4.16
N LEU A 160 4.18 15.90 5.27
CA LEU A 160 3.83 16.37 6.60
C LEU A 160 5.08 16.89 7.31
N SER A 161 5.02 18.12 7.83
CA SER A 161 6.14 18.77 8.49
C SER A 161 5.90 18.92 9.98
N LEU A 162 6.95 18.64 10.75
CA LEU A 162 7.02 18.98 12.16
C LEU A 162 6.95 20.49 12.33
N VAL A 163 6.15 20.96 13.28
CA VAL A 163 6.04 22.36 13.65
C VAL A 163 6.00 22.51 15.17
N THR A 164 6.44 23.67 15.64
CA THR A 164 6.32 24.09 17.04
C THR A 164 6.12 25.59 17.11
N THR A 165 5.46 26.06 18.16
CA THR A 165 5.40 27.48 18.53
C THR A 165 6.48 27.85 19.54
N ASP A 166 7.18 26.87 20.10
CA ASP A 166 8.25 27.08 21.07
C ASP A 166 9.54 27.52 20.38
N ALA A 167 10.40 28.22 21.12
CA ALA A 167 11.70 28.70 20.62
C ALA A 167 12.73 27.56 20.54
N VAL A 168 12.51 26.63 19.63
CA VAL A 168 13.36 25.45 19.36
C VAL A 168 13.58 25.33 17.86
N GLU A 169 14.80 24.97 17.46
CA GLU A 169 15.11 24.77 16.05
C GLU A 169 14.54 23.42 15.58
N ILE A 170 13.90 23.41 14.42
CA ILE A 170 13.51 22.17 13.76
C ILE A 170 14.64 21.77 12.82
N SER A 171 15.08 20.51 12.91
CA SER A 171 16.15 19.98 12.07
C SER A 171 15.80 20.11 10.58
N GLU A 172 16.74 20.60 9.77
CA GLU A 172 16.60 20.63 8.31
C GLU A 172 16.47 19.21 7.73
N ASN A 173 17.07 18.23 8.39
CA ASN A 173 16.96 16.82 8.03
C ASN A 173 15.97 16.11 8.96
N TYR A 174 15.16 15.20 8.43
CA TYR A 174 14.25 14.37 9.23
C TYR A 174 13.15 15.13 9.99
N SER A 175 12.74 16.30 9.53
CA SER A 175 11.58 17.04 10.06
C SER A 175 10.31 16.87 9.23
N THR A 176 10.47 16.35 8.00
CA THR A 176 9.38 16.08 7.07
C THR A 176 9.19 14.58 6.93
N TYR A 177 7.93 14.16 6.93
CA TYR A 177 7.48 12.82 6.57
C TYR A 177 6.82 12.86 5.20
N LEU A 178 7.27 11.99 4.29
CA LEU A 178 6.71 11.87 2.95
C LEU A 178 5.88 10.60 2.85
N TRP A 179 4.67 10.71 2.33
CA TRP A 179 3.83 9.55 2.07
C TRP A 179 3.40 9.55 0.60
N LYS A 180 3.90 8.56 -0.14
CA LYS A 180 3.44 8.24 -1.49
C LYS A 180 2.22 7.35 -1.41
N VAL A 181 1.15 7.77 -2.05
CA VAL A 181 -0.12 7.05 -2.10
C VAL A 181 -0.40 6.68 -3.55
N ASN A 182 -0.43 5.39 -3.84
CA ASN A 182 -0.90 4.87 -5.12
C ASN A 182 -2.41 4.64 -5.03
N LYS A 183 -3.15 4.82 -6.12
CA LYS A 183 -4.58 4.51 -6.20
C LYS A 183 -4.81 3.30 -7.09
N GLU A 184 -5.56 2.33 -6.57
CA GLU A 184 -6.11 1.24 -7.35
C GLU A 184 -7.64 1.35 -7.39
N ILE A 185 -8.21 1.40 -8.58
CA ILE A 185 -9.67 1.34 -8.76
C ILE A 185 -10.04 -0.11 -9.02
N THR A 186 -10.61 -0.75 -8.01
CA THR A 186 -11.03 -2.15 -8.07
C THR A 186 -12.13 -2.41 -7.05
N ASN A 187 -13.10 -3.23 -7.42
CA ASN A 187 -14.08 -3.79 -6.50
C ASN A 187 -13.82 -5.29 -6.26
N ILE A 188 -12.59 -5.77 -6.49
CA ILE A 188 -12.20 -7.18 -6.27
C ILE A 188 -11.60 -7.33 -4.88
N ASP A 189 -12.23 -8.13 -4.02
CA ASP A 189 -11.69 -8.52 -2.73
C ASP A 189 -10.89 -9.83 -2.88
N VAL A 190 -9.57 -9.71 -2.89
CA VAL A 190 -8.64 -10.85 -3.02
C VAL A 190 -8.69 -11.82 -1.83
N ASN A 191 -9.21 -11.38 -0.68
CA ASN A 191 -9.37 -12.19 0.53
C ASN A 191 -10.83 -12.58 0.78
N GLY A 192 -11.74 -12.08 -0.06
CA GLY A 192 -13.16 -12.34 0.06
C GLY A 192 -13.51 -13.79 -0.30
N SER A 193 -14.64 -14.25 0.21
CA SER A 193 -15.14 -15.60 -0.08
C SER A 193 -16.61 -15.58 -0.44
N LEU A 194 -16.97 -16.46 -1.37
CA LEU A 194 -18.35 -16.70 -1.79
C LEU A 194 -18.99 -17.87 -1.04
N LYS A 195 -18.29 -18.40 -0.03
CA LYS A 195 -18.83 -19.40 0.89
C LYS A 195 -20.08 -18.85 1.58
N ASP A 196 -21.11 -19.69 1.66
CA ASP A 196 -22.41 -19.38 2.25
C ASP A 196 -23.21 -18.29 1.51
N LYS A 197 -22.77 -17.88 0.31
CA LYS A 197 -23.51 -16.97 -0.57
C LYS A 197 -24.48 -17.71 -1.48
N THR A 198 -25.47 -16.99 -2.01
CA THR A 198 -26.51 -17.60 -2.85
C THR A 198 -26.12 -17.48 -4.30
N MET A 199 -26.00 -18.61 -4.99
CA MET A 199 -25.84 -18.63 -6.43
C MET A 199 -27.06 -18.01 -7.11
N ILE A 200 -26.83 -17.13 -8.07
CA ILE A 200 -27.86 -16.60 -8.96
C ILE A 200 -28.28 -17.72 -9.92
N ASP A 201 -29.59 -17.95 -10.02
CA ASP A 201 -30.16 -18.99 -10.86
C ASP A 201 -29.69 -18.83 -12.32
N VAL A 202 -29.11 -19.89 -12.89
CA VAL A 202 -28.59 -19.90 -14.27
C VAL A 202 -29.66 -19.58 -15.31
N THR A 203 -30.94 -19.76 -14.98
CA THR A 203 -32.06 -19.39 -15.85
C THR A 203 -32.39 -17.90 -15.87
N SER A 204 -31.74 -17.10 -15.02
CA SER A 204 -31.97 -15.65 -14.92
C SER A 204 -31.04 -14.80 -15.77
N TYR A 205 -30.12 -15.43 -16.50
CA TYR A 205 -29.20 -14.77 -17.41
C TYR A 205 -28.83 -15.67 -18.58
N ASP A 206 -28.41 -15.06 -19.68
CA ASP A 206 -27.85 -15.76 -20.82
C ASP A 206 -26.32 -15.58 -20.86
N VAL A 207 -25.57 -16.65 -21.12
CA VAL A 207 -24.14 -16.58 -21.45
C VAL A 207 -24.01 -16.50 -22.97
N ILE A 208 -23.33 -15.49 -23.49
CA ILE A 208 -23.21 -15.29 -24.94
C ILE A 208 -21.94 -15.97 -25.46
N GLY A 209 -22.10 -16.99 -26.29
CA GLY A 209 -21.00 -17.74 -26.89
C GLY A 209 -20.37 -17.05 -28.11
N GLY A 210 -19.35 -17.70 -28.71
CA GLY A 210 -18.50 -17.13 -29.75
C GLY A 210 -19.17 -16.69 -31.06
N TYR A 211 -20.46 -17.00 -31.27
CA TYR A 211 -21.25 -16.54 -32.41
C TYR A 211 -22.27 -15.44 -32.05
N GLY A 212 -22.19 -14.86 -30.84
CA GLY A 212 -23.12 -13.82 -30.40
C GLY A 212 -24.52 -14.36 -30.05
N VAL A 213 -24.63 -15.66 -29.77
CA VAL A 213 -25.88 -16.34 -29.40
C VAL A 213 -25.76 -16.93 -28.00
N PRO A 214 -26.87 -17.02 -27.23
CA PRO A 214 -26.88 -17.73 -25.97
C PRO A 214 -26.35 -19.16 -26.13
N THR A 215 -25.41 -19.54 -25.26
CA THR A 215 -24.96 -20.91 -25.08
C THR A 215 -25.46 -21.45 -23.74
N GLN A 216 -25.58 -22.78 -23.65
CA GLN A 216 -25.79 -23.45 -22.36
C GLN A 216 -24.46 -23.73 -21.65
N ASP A 217 -23.34 -23.76 -22.39
CA ASP A 217 -22.01 -23.91 -21.82
C ASP A 217 -21.75 -22.83 -20.76
N LEU A 218 -20.95 -23.17 -19.75
CA LEU A 218 -20.64 -22.31 -18.60
C LEU A 218 -21.79 -22.06 -17.63
N SER A 219 -22.97 -22.65 -17.86
CA SER A 219 -24.16 -22.52 -17.02
C SER A 219 -24.99 -23.80 -16.88
N ASP A 220 -24.46 -24.97 -17.28
CA ASP A 220 -25.21 -26.23 -17.44
C ASP A 220 -24.93 -27.31 -16.37
N ASP A 221 -24.08 -27.00 -15.39
CA ASP A 221 -23.60 -27.91 -14.32
C ASP A 221 -22.84 -29.13 -14.88
N ASN A 222 -22.28 -29.01 -16.09
CA ASN A 222 -21.60 -30.07 -16.80
C ASN A 222 -20.10 -29.79 -16.96
N MET A 223 -19.30 -30.40 -16.08
CA MET A 223 -17.84 -30.23 -16.13
C MET A 223 -17.14 -30.88 -17.35
N ASN A 224 -17.90 -31.51 -18.27
CA ASN A 224 -17.39 -32.05 -19.52
C ASN A 224 -17.52 -31.06 -20.70
N THR A 225 -18.41 -30.07 -20.60
CA THR A 225 -18.48 -28.94 -21.53
C THR A 225 -17.49 -27.87 -21.10
N PHE A 226 -17.02 -27.08 -22.05
CA PHE A 226 -16.10 -25.99 -21.78
C PHE A 226 -16.21 -24.93 -22.85
N LEU A 227 -15.90 -23.70 -22.48
CA LEU A 227 -15.66 -22.64 -23.44
C LEU A 227 -14.15 -22.50 -23.68
N MET A 228 -13.77 -22.48 -24.96
CA MET A 228 -12.43 -22.10 -25.38
C MET A 228 -12.38 -20.61 -25.71
N SER A 229 -11.57 -19.89 -24.95
CA SER A 229 -11.23 -18.49 -25.15
C SER A 229 -9.84 -18.38 -25.79
N TYR A 230 -9.63 -17.37 -26.64
CA TYR A 230 -8.30 -17.05 -27.17
C TYR A 230 -7.87 -15.69 -26.64
N ILE A 231 -6.88 -15.66 -25.75
CA ILE A 231 -6.36 -14.44 -25.12
C ILE A 231 -5.94 -13.45 -26.23
N GLY A 232 -6.44 -12.21 -26.12
CA GLY A 232 -6.22 -11.16 -27.11
C GLY A 232 -7.18 -11.16 -28.31
N TYR A 233 -8.13 -12.09 -28.38
CA TYR A 233 -9.17 -12.15 -29.41
C TYR A 233 -10.56 -11.79 -28.83
N PRO A 234 -11.53 -11.41 -29.70
CA PRO A 234 -12.88 -11.05 -29.23
C PRO A 234 -13.58 -12.12 -28.39
N ASN A 235 -13.34 -13.41 -28.63
CA ASN A 235 -13.98 -14.49 -27.88
C ASN A 235 -13.38 -14.72 -26.48
N ALA A 236 -12.32 -14.00 -26.10
CA ALA A 236 -11.88 -13.94 -24.69
C ALA A 236 -12.81 -13.07 -23.83
N LYS A 237 -13.73 -12.32 -24.44
CA LYS A 237 -14.79 -11.62 -23.72
C LYS A 237 -16.02 -12.50 -23.70
N ILE A 238 -16.48 -12.84 -22.50
CA ILE A 238 -17.63 -13.71 -22.25
C ILE A 238 -18.75 -12.84 -21.65
N PRO A 239 -19.73 -12.41 -22.45
CA PRO A 239 -20.83 -11.60 -21.98
C PRO A 239 -21.87 -12.44 -21.26
N PHE A 240 -22.37 -11.92 -20.14
CA PHE A 240 -23.52 -12.40 -19.40
C PHE A 240 -24.60 -11.34 -19.47
N HIS A 241 -25.76 -11.71 -20.01
CA HIS A 241 -26.90 -10.84 -20.20
C HIS A 241 -27.97 -11.21 -19.17
N MET A 242 -28.12 -10.41 -18.12
CA MET A 242 -29.15 -10.65 -17.13
C MET A 242 -30.54 -10.40 -17.76
N HIS A 243 -31.52 -11.24 -17.44
CA HIS A 243 -32.91 -11.02 -17.89
C HIS A 243 -33.58 -9.85 -17.17
N GLU A 244 -33.13 -9.55 -15.96
CA GLU A 244 -33.43 -8.34 -15.18
C GLU A 244 -32.17 -7.90 -14.43
N PRO A 245 -31.96 -6.60 -14.14
CA PRO A 245 -30.77 -6.14 -13.42
C PRO A 245 -30.57 -6.93 -12.11
N GLN A 246 -29.41 -7.57 -11.97
CA GLN A 246 -29.06 -8.39 -10.81
C GLN A 246 -28.07 -7.65 -9.92
N GLU A 247 -28.24 -7.81 -8.62
CA GLU A 247 -27.19 -7.51 -7.65
C GLU A 247 -26.22 -8.69 -7.60
N ILE A 248 -24.94 -8.43 -7.85
CA ILE A 248 -23.87 -9.42 -7.92
C ILE A 248 -22.81 -9.06 -6.88
N ILE A 249 -22.44 -10.02 -6.05
CA ILE A 249 -21.38 -9.86 -5.02
C ILE A 249 -20.09 -10.59 -5.37
N GLY A 250 -20.07 -11.27 -6.50
CA GLY A 250 -18.90 -11.98 -7.03
C GLY A 250 -19.28 -13.10 -7.98
N LEU A 251 -18.28 -13.85 -8.39
CA LEU A 251 -18.42 -15.01 -9.25
C LEU A 251 -17.40 -16.10 -8.93
N SER A 252 -17.71 -17.34 -9.30
CA SER A 252 -16.74 -18.45 -9.27
C SER A 252 -16.46 -18.94 -10.68
N ILE A 253 -15.22 -19.37 -10.92
CA ILE A 253 -14.75 -19.94 -12.18
C ILE A 253 -14.26 -21.36 -11.91
N THR A 254 -14.91 -22.34 -12.54
CA THR A 254 -14.54 -23.75 -12.42
C THR A 254 -13.68 -24.16 -13.61
N PRO A 255 -12.52 -24.79 -13.36
CA PRO A 255 -11.60 -25.22 -14.43
C PRO A 255 -12.20 -26.31 -15.31
N ALA A 256 -11.69 -26.43 -16.54
CA ALA A 256 -12.04 -27.48 -17.49
C ALA A 256 -11.26 -28.79 -17.21
N GLY A 257 -11.28 -29.22 -15.95
CA GLY A 257 -10.39 -30.24 -15.41
C GLY A 257 -10.46 -31.62 -16.08
N TYR A 258 -11.62 -31.98 -16.64
CA TYR A 258 -11.83 -33.25 -17.34
C TYR A 258 -10.87 -33.47 -18.52
N TRP A 259 -10.40 -32.39 -19.15
CA TRP A 259 -9.56 -32.45 -20.35
C TRP A 259 -8.06 -32.55 -20.06
N GLY A 260 -7.65 -32.54 -18.78
CA GLY A 260 -6.25 -32.64 -18.37
C GLY A 260 -5.37 -31.46 -18.80
N ALA A 261 -5.97 -30.40 -19.35
CA ALA A 261 -5.31 -29.20 -19.87
C ALA A 261 -5.32 -28.07 -18.83
N TRP A 262 -5.00 -28.41 -17.59
CA TRP A 262 -5.19 -27.52 -16.45
C TRP A 262 -4.36 -26.22 -16.52
N ASN A 263 -3.23 -26.26 -17.21
CA ASN A 263 -2.43 -25.06 -17.45
C ASN A 263 -3.13 -24.06 -18.39
N LEU A 264 -4.21 -24.44 -19.06
CA LEU A 264 -5.01 -23.55 -19.89
C LEU A 264 -6.16 -22.91 -19.11
N ASP A 265 -6.41 -23.29 -17.85
CA ASP A 265 -7.47 -22.66 -17.05
C ASP A 265 -7.19 -21.17 -16.80
N TYR A 266 -8.26 -20.39 -16.63
CA TYR A 266 -8.16 -18.94 -16.43
C TYR A 266 -7.38 -18.62 -15.14
N SER A 267 -6.34 -17.78 -15.26
CA SER A 267 -5.53 -17.32 -14.12
C SER A 267 -5.71 -15.83 -13.86
N LYS A 268 -6.19 -15.07 -14.85
CA LYS A 268 -6.42 -13.63 -14.75
C LYS A 268 -7.60 -13.21 -15.61
N VAL A 269 -8.54 -12.48 -15.00
CA VAL A 269 -9.70 -11.93 -15.69
C VAL A 269 -9.91 -10.46 -15.35
N GLU A 270 -10.38 -9.68 -16.31
CA GLU A 270 -10.96 -8.37 -16.10
C GLU A 270 -12.48 -8.49 -16.10
N LEU A 271 -13.12 -7.87 -15.11
CA LEU A 271 -14.57 -7.82 -14.99
C LEU A 271 -15.07 -6.45 -15.39
N LEU A 272 -16.04 -6.42 -16.30
CA LEU A 272 -16.69 -5.21 -16.80
C LEU A 272 -18.20 -5.34 -16.54
N GLY A 273 -18.85 -4.27 -16.10
CA GLY A 273 -20.28 -4.29 -15.79
C GLY A 273 -21.00 -3.00 -16.21
N GLY A 274 -22.31 -3.08 -16.41
CA GLY A 274 -23.12 -1.91 -16.73
C GLY A 274 -24.56 -2.24 -17.08
N ASP A 275 -25.30 -1.20 -17.47
CA ASP A 275 -26.70 -1.29 -17.89
C ASP A 275 -26.86 -1.27 -19.42
N GLU A 276 -25.77 -1.04 -20.16
CA GLU A 276 -25.73 -1.04 -21.63
C GLU A 276 -24.55 -1.91 -22.12
N PRO A 277 -24.75 -2.79 -23.10
CA PRO A 277 -23.73 -3.77 -23.52
C PRO A 277 -22.50 -3.13 -24.17
N ASP A 278 -22.67 -1.95 -24.79
CA ASP A 278 -21.59 -1.23 -25.49
C ASP A 278 -20.87 -0.20 -24.59
N ASN A 279 -21.31 -0.03 -23.34
CA ASN A 279 -20.80 0.98 -22.41
C ASN A 279 -20.60 0.38 -21.00
N LEU A 280 -19.73 -0.63 -20.92
CA LEU A 280 -19.40 -1.28 -19.65
C LEU A 280 -18.25 -0.54 -18.96
N THR A 281 -18.33 -0.42 -17.63
CA THR A 281 -17.27 0.11 -16.78
C THR A 281 -16.49 -1.01 -16.12
N ARG A 282 -15.21 -0.77 -15.82
CA ARG A 282 -14.37 -1.74 -15.11
C ARG A 282 -14.83 -1.89 -13.67
N ILE A 283 -15.13 -3.13 -13.29
CA ILE A 283 -15.34 -3.55 -11.90
C ILE A 283 -13.97 -3.80 -11.26
N GLY A 284 -13.07 -4.51 -11.96
CA GLY A 284 -11.69 -4.70 -11.51
C GLY A 284 -10.99 -5.83 -12.26
N ILE A 285 -9.74 -6.11 -11.86
CA ILE A 285 -8.94 -7.20 -12.41
C ILE A 285 -8.68 -8.21 -11.30
N ALA A 286 -9.10 -9.45 -11.49
CA ALA A 286 -8.85 -10.54 -10.57
C ALA A 286 -7.70 -11.41 -11.10
N THR A 287 -6.76 -11.76 -10.22
CA THR A 287 -5.69 -12.72 -10.50
C THR A 287 -5.78 -13.85 -9.49
N CYS A 288 -5.73 -15.09 -9.95
CA CYS A 288 -5.78 -16.26 -9.10
C CYS A 288 -4.44 -16.45 -8.37
N THR A 289 -4.41 -16.26 -7.05
CA THR A 289 -3.19 -16.33 -6.23
C THR A 289 -3.06 -17.62 -5.43
N THR A 290 -4.13 -18.41 -5.33
CA THR A 290 -4.21 -19.64 -4.51
C THR A 290 -3.63 -20.88 -5.20
N GLY A 291 -3.08 -20.72 -6.40
CA GLY A 291 -2.67 -21.82 -7.27
C GLY A 291 -3.77 -22.23 -8.24
N MET A 292 -3.50 -23.25 -9.04
CA MET A 292 -4.43 -23.72 -10.07
C MET A 292 -5.71 -24.31 -9.44
N PRO A 293 -6.91 -23.82 -9.80
CA PRO A 293 -8.16 -24.28 -9.21
C PRO A 293 -8.48 -25.75 -9.60
N SER A 294 -9.48 -26.33 -8.95
CA SER A 294 -10.02 -27.66 -9.29
C SER A 294 -11.54 -27.62 -9.39
N ASP A 295 -12.14 -28.70 -9.90
CA ASP A 295 -13.61 -28.86 -9.93
C ASP A 295 -14.24 -28.88 -8.53
N HIS A 296 -13.47 -29.21 -7.49
CA HIS A 296 -13.89 -29.16 -6.09
C HIS A 296 -13.53 -27.86 -5.37
N THR A 297 -12.65 -27.05 -5.95
CA THR A 297 -12.17 -25.78 -5.41
C THR A 297 -12.14 -24.76 -6.55
N PRO A 298 -13.30 -24.27 -7.01
CA PRO A 298 -13.35 -23.27 -8.06
C PRO A 298 -12.64 -22.00 -7.61
N TRP A 299 -12.17 -21.21 -8.57
CA TRP A 299 -11.60 -19.91 -8.27
C TRP A 299 -12.72 -18.93 -7.93
N GLU A 300 -12.81 -18.53 -6.66
CA GLU A 300 -13.75 -17.51 -6.18
C GLU A 300 -13.18 -16.11 -6.40
N ILE A 301 -14.03 -15.22 -6.92
CA ILE A 301 -13.76 -13.79 -7.08
C ILE A 301 -14.88 -13.06 -6.37
N ALA A 302 -14.60 -12.58 -5.15
CA ALA A 302 -15.54 -11.81 -4.34
C ALA A 302 -15.39 -10.31 -4.59
N PHE A 303 -16.45 -9.55 -4.31
CA PHE A 303 -16.43 -8.09 -4.38
C PHE A 303 -16.43 -7.44 -3.00
N TYR A 304 -15.77 -6.29 -2.88
CA TYR A 304 -15.84 -5.48 -1.66
C TYR A 304 -17.25 -4.93 -1.41
N SER A 305 -17.98 -4.61 -2.48
CA SER A 305 -19.36 -4.15 -2.43
C SER A 305 -20.21 -4.77 -3.54
N PRO A 306 -21.50 -5.05 -3.31
CA PRO A 306 -22.40 -5.52 -4.36
C PRO A 306 -22.46 -4.53 -5.52
N ILE A 307 -22.51 -5.05 -6.75
CA ILE A 307 -22.77 -4.26 -7.96
C ILE A 307 -24.13 -4.61 -8.52
N LYS A 308 -24.87 -3.62 -9.01
CA LYS A 308 -26.13 -3.85 -9.72
C LYS A 308 -25.91 -3.64 -11.21
N VAL A 309 -26.09 -4.69 -12.01
CA VAL A 309 -25.81 -4.65 -13.46
C VAL A 309 -26.85 -5.43 -14.27
N ARG A 310 -27.09 -4.98 -15.49
CA ARG A 310 -27.83 -5.74 -16.52
C ARG A 310 -26.88 -6.60 -17.38
N TYR A 311 -25.66 -6.13 -17.57
CA TYR A 311 -24.63 -6.76 -18.39
C TYR A 311 -23.35 -6.92 -17.57
N LEU A 312 -22.78 -8.11 -17.59
CA LEU A 312 -21.46 -8.41 -17.02
C LEU A 312 -20.62 -9.03 -18.14
N THR A 313 -19.34 -8.69 -18.23
CA THR A 313 -18.40 -9.36 -19.12
C THR A 313 -17.21 -9.85 -18.33
N VAL A 314 -16.92 -11.14 -18.47
CA VAL A 314 -15.67 -11.75 -18.01
C VAL A 314 -14.69 -11.72 -19.18
N HIS A 315 -13.66 -10.88 -19.09
CA HIS A 315 -12.61 -10.78 -20.11
C HIS A 315 -11.37 -11.54 -19.66
N VAL A 316 -11.05 -12.63 -20.35
CA VAL A 316 -9.92 -13.49 -20.03
C VAL A 316 -8.62 -12.83 -20.49
N LEU A 317 -7.74 -12.55 -19.53
CA LEU A 317 -6.46 -11.87 -19.78
C LEU A 317 -5.28 -12.84 -19.76
N ASP A 318 -5.34 -13.91 -18.96
CA ASP A 318 -4.25 -14.87 -18.84
C ASP A 318 -4.75 -16.26 -18.38
N ASN A 319 -3.89 -17.26 -18.53
CA ASN A 319 -4.06 -18.63 -18.06
C ASN A 319 -2.83 -19.10 -17.25
N PHE A 320 -2.88 -20.32 -16.73
CA PHE A 320 -1.76 -20.89 -15.94
C PHE A 320 -0.54 -21.33 -16.78
N SER A 321 -0.55 -21.12 -18.09
CA SER A 321 0.60 -21.44 -18.96
C SER A 321 1.66 -20.34 -18.97
N ASN A 322 1.39 -19.21 -18.31
CA ASN A 322 2.30 -18.06 -18.16
C ASN A 322 2.87 -17.61 -19.52
N GLY A 323 1.99 -17.39 -20.50
CA GLY A 323 2.35 -17.00 -21.87
C GLY A 323 2.77 -18.16 -22.79
N GLY A 324 2.74 -19.41 -22.31
CA GLY A 324 3.01 -20.60 -23.14
C GLY A 324 1.92 -20.93 -24.16
N SER A 325 0.70 -20.40 -23.98
CA SER A 325 -0.45 -20.62 -24.85
C SER A 325 -1.42 -19.45 -24.78
N ILE A 326 -2.01 -19.07 -25.92
CA ILE A 326 -3.13 -18.13 -25.99
C ILE A 326 -4.49 -18.79 -25.70
N ASN A 327 -4.55 -20.12 -25.74
CA ASN A 327 -5.77 -20.87 -25.47
C ASN A 327 -6.07 -20.83 -23.98
N ALA A 328 -7.30 -20.51 -23.62
CA ALA A 328 -7.76 -20.49 -22.25
C ALA A 328 -9.10 -21.23 -22.14
N LEU A 329 -9.29 -21.96 -21.04
CA LEU A 329 -10.42 -22.85 -20.83
C LEU A 329 -11.14 -22.55 -19.50
N CYS A 330 -12.46 -22.71 -19.50
CA CYS A 330 -13.22 -22.92 -18.27
C CYS A 330 -14.44 -23.81 -18.55
N ALA A 331 -14.87 -24.56 -17.53
CA ALA A 331 -16.07 -25.39 -17.62
C ALA A 331 -17.31 -24.63 -17.17
N GLU A 332 -17.20 -23.87 -16.09
CA GLU A 332 -18.34 -23.18 -15.49
C GLU A 332 -17.97 -21.80 -14.98
N ILE A 333 -18.93 -20.88 -15.07
CA ILE A 333 -18.89 -19.61 -14.35
C ILE A 333 -20.22 -19.45 -13.62
N ARG A 334 -20.18 -19.15 -12.32
CA ARG A 334 -21.38 -18.95 -11.51
C ARG A 334 -21.36 -17.58 -10.86
N LEU A 335 -22.49 -16.88 -10.93
CA LEU A 335 -22.68 -15.56 -10.33
C LEU A 335 -23.35 -15.70 -8.96
N TYR A 336 -23.03 -14.81 -8.02
CA TYR A 336 -23.51 -14.89 -6.64
C TYR A 336 -24.14 -13.57 -6.18
N ARG A 337 -25.06 -13.69 -5.21
CA ARG A 337 -25.68 -12.62 -4.43
C ARG A 337 -25.74 -12.98 -2.94
#